data_AF-A0A166FE41-F1
#
_entry.id   AF-A0A166FE41-F1
#
_cell.length_a   1.000
_cell.length_b   1.000
_cell.length_c   1.000
_cell.angle_alpha   90.00
_cell.angle_beta   90.00
_cell.angle_gamma   90.00
#
_symmetry.space_group_name_H-M   'P 1'
#
loop_
_entity.id
_entity.type
_entity.pdbx_description
1 polymer ?
#
loop_
_entity_poly.entity_id
_entity_poly.type
_entity_poly.pdbx_seq_one_letter_code
_entity_poly.pdbx_strand_id
1 'polypeptide(L)'
;FSNIPWPTFSKPRSPSSLTGLEIASFFLCPHHSVGVSNKDRIRAGLRLYHPDRFRKIAGRVKANEKSAVDEGVGIVARVLNDLL
;
A
#
# COMPACT_ATOMS: atom_id res chain seq x y z
N PHE A 1 6.48 -2.79 10.10
CA PHE A 1 6.78 -2.73 8.67
C PHE A 1 6.76 -4.12 8.08
N SER A 2 7.59 -5.02 8.60
CA SER A 2 7.75 -6.39 8.11
C SER A 2 6.47 -7.24 8.11
N ASN A 3 5.47 -6.92 8.93
CA ASN A 3 4.20 -7.65 8.99
C ASN A 3 3.03 -6.96 8.28
N ILE A 4 3.29 -5.85 7.57
CA ILE A 4 2.27 -5.18 6.77
C ILE A 4 2.22 -5.84 5.38
N PRO A 5 1.02 -6.19 4.87
CA PRO A 5 0.87 -6.79 3.55
C PRO A 5 0.95 -5.73 2.45
N TRP A 6 2.14 -5.15 2.25
CA TRP A 6 2.37 -4.10 1.26
C TRP A 6 1.93 -4.53 -0.16
N PRO A 7 1.43 -3.59 -0.99
CA PRO A 7 0.91 -3.90 -2.32
C PRO A 7 2.06 -4.02 -3.33
N THR A 8 2.93 -5.01 -3.13
CA THR A 8 4.08 -5.33 -3.98
C THR A 8 4.16 -6.85 -4.11
N PHE A 9 4.68 -7.36 -5.24
CA PHE A 9 4.81 -8.82 -5.45
C PHE A 9 5.88 -9.45 -4.57
N SER A 10 6.94 -8.70 -4.29
CA SER A 10 7.98 -9.04 -3.32
C SER A 10 7.77 -8.29 -2.01
N LYS A 11 8.08 -8.95 -0.89
CA LYS A 11 8.04 -8.32 0.44
C LYS A 11 9.09 -7.20 0.51
N PRO A 12 8.69 -5.93 0.68
CA PRO A 12 9.64 -4.83 0.76
C PRO A 12 10.37 -4.87 2.10
N ARG A 13 11.63 -4.43 2.11
CA ARG A 13 12.49 -4.43 3.31
C ARG A 13 12.46 -3.09 4.03
N SER A 14 12.18 -2.00 3.30
CA SER A 14 12.13 -0.64 3.80
C SER A 14 11.13 0.19 2.99
N PRO A 15 10.74 1.38 3.49
CA PRO A 15 9.89 2.31 2.73
C PRO A 15 10.48 2.70 1.37
N SER A 16 11.80 2.84 1.28
CA SER A 16 12.50 3.11 0.01
C SER A 16 12.34 2.02 -1.05
N SER A 17 12.00 0.78 -0.66
CA SER A 17 11.68 -0.30 -1.58
C SER A 17 10.24 -0.26 -2.08
N LEU A 18 9.39 0.65 -1.59
CA LEU A 18 8.02 0.82 -2.09
C LEU A 18 8.04 1.73 -3.31
N THR A 19 8.47 1.20 -4.45
CA THR A 19 8.54 1.99 -5.68
C THR A 19 7.16 2.19 -6.30
N GLY A 20 6.97 3.33 -6.97
CA GLY A 20 5.73 3.59 -7.70
C GLY A 20 5.42 2.53 -8.76
N LEU A 21 6.46 2.01 -9.43
CA LEU A 21 6.34 0.95 -10.42
C LEU A 21 5.82 -0.36 -9.80
N GLU A 22 6.38 -0.81 -8.67
CA GLU A 22 5.92 -2.05 -8.02
C GLU A 22 4.48 -1.94 -7.52
N ILE A 23 4.14 -0.80 -6.90
CA ILE A 23 2.79 -0.55 -6.40
C ILE A 23 1.79 -0.49 -7.56
N ALA A 24 2.09 0.27 -8.62
CA ALA A 24 1.23 0.37 -9.80
C ALA A 24 1.03 -1.00 -10.46
N SER A 25 2.12 -1.77 -10.63
CA SER A 25 2.07 -3.11 -11.22
C SER A 25 1.17 -4.05 -10.43
N PHE A 26 1.17 -3.96 -9.09
CA PHE A 26 0.31 -4.78 -8.23
C PHE A 26 -1.18 -4.49 -8.48
N PHE A 27 -1.59 -3.22 -8.50
CA PHE A 27 -3.00 -2.84 -8.66
C PHE A 27 -3.52 -2.99 -10.09
N LEU A 28 -2.66 -2.76 -11.09
CA LEU A 28 -2.99 -2.85 -12.51
C LEU A 28 -2.85 -4.28 -13.07
N CYS A 29 -2.37 -5.23 -12.27
CA CYS A 29 -2.23 -6.62 -12.70
C CYS A 29 -3.60 -7.22 -13.07
N PRO A 30 -3.81 -7.68 -14.32
CA PRO A 30 -5.13 -8.14 -14.76
C PRO A 30 -5.58 -9.44 -14.07
N HIS A 31 -4.64 -10.20 -13.51
CA HIS A 31 -4.88 -11.50 -12.85
C HIS A 31 -5.27 -11.34 -11.37
N HIS A 32 -5.05 -10.16 -10.79
CA HIS A 32 -5.45 -9.85 -9.42
C HIS A 32 -6.85 -9.25 -9.42
N SER A 33 -7.79 -9.76 -8.62
CA SER A 33 -9.18 -9.26 -8.57
C SER A 33 -9.89 -9.27 -9.93
N VAL A 34 -9.92 -10.43 -10.60
CA VAL A 34 -10.56 -10.62 -11.92
C VAL A 34 -12.00 -10.11 -11.90
N GLY A 35 -12.38 -9.34 -12.93
CA GLY A 35 -13.71 -8.71 -13.05
C GLY A 35 -13.87 -7.38 -12.33
N VAL A 36 -12.92 -6.95 -11.49
CA VAL A 36 -12.91 -5.62 -10.87
C VAL A 36 -12.12 -4.65 -11.74
N SER A 37 -12.67 -3.46 -12.01
CA SER A 37 -11.97 -2.43 -12.79
C SER A 37 -10.69 -1.94 -12.09
N ASN A 38 -9.69 -1.51 -12.85
CA ASN A 38 -8.48 -0.89 -12.29
C ASN A 38 -8.81 0.28 -11.36
N LYS A 39 -9.78 1.11 -11.76
CA LYS A 39 -10.24 2.26 -10.98
C LYS A 39 -10.78 1.85 -9.61
N ASP A 40 -11.56 0.76 -9.55
CA ASP A 40 -12.14 0.29 -8.29
C ASP A 40 -11.12 -0.41 -7.39
N ARG A 41 -10.13 -1.10 -7.98
CA ARG A 41 -8.98 -1.64 -7.24
C ARG A 41 -8.16 -0.53 -6.60
N ILE A 42 -7.86 0.54 -7.35
CA ILE A 42 -7.13 1.71 -6.84
C ILE A 42 -7.91 2.38 -5.70
N ARG A 43 -9.22 2.63 -5.87
CA ARG A 43 -10.07 3.18 -4.81
C ARG A 43 -10.13 2.29 -3.57
N ALA A 44 -10.17 0.96 -3.74
CA ALA A 44 -10.11 0.03 -2.62
C ALA A 44 -8.76 0.12 -1.90
N GLY A 45 -7.67 0.21 -2.65
CA GLY A 45 -6.32 0.46 -2.12
C GLY A 45 -6.26 1.76 -1.31
N LEU A 46 -6.77 2.86 -1.84
CA LEU A 46 -6.81 4.16 -1.12
C LEU A 46 -7.58 4.07 0.19
N ARG A 47 -8.69 3.32 0.24
CA ARG A 47 -9.43 3.10 1.48
C ARG A 47 -8.65 2.28 2.49
N LEU A 48 -7.87 1.31 2.03
CA LEU A 48 -7.07 0.41 2.89
C LEU A 48 -5.83 1.13 3.44
N TYR A 49 -5.11 1.85 2.58
CA TYR A 49 -3.85 2.54 2.89
C TYR A 49 -4.05 4.03 3.19
N HIS A 50 -5.25 4.47 3.55
CA HIS A 50 -5.46 5.85 4.00
C HIS A 50 -4.74 6.05 5.34
N PRO A 51 -3.84 7.04 5.51
CA PRO A 51 -3.06 7.24 6.75
C PRO A 51 -3.91 7.23 8.02
N ASP A 52 -5.03 7.96 8.04
CA ASP A 52 -5.90 8.02 9.23
C ASP A 52 -6.58 6.70 9.57
N ARG A 53 -7.00 5.93 8.55
CA ARG A 53 -7.61 4.61 8.79
C ARG A 53 -6.55 3.60 9.18
N PHE A 54 -5.41 3.65 8.50
CA PHE A 54 -4.30 2.75 8.74
C PHE A 54 -3.76 2.92 10.17
N ARG A 55 -3.65 4.16 10.66
CA ARG A 55 -3.25 4.43 12.05
C ARG A 55 -4.15 3.78 13.09
N LYS A 56 -5.45 3.65 12.82
CA LYS A 56 -6.42 2.96 13.72
C LYS A 56 -6.16 1.45 13.80
N ILE A 57 -5.72 0.82 12.70
CA ILE A 57 -5.41 -0.62 12.65
C ILE A 57 -3.94 -0.93 12.98
N ALA A 58 -3.05 0.05 12.88
CA ALA A 58 -1.62 -0.07 13.17
C ALA A 58 -1.28 -0.15 14.66
N GLY A 59 -2.28 -0.22 15.56
CA GLY A 59 -2.06 -0.36 17.00
C GLY A 59 -1.25 -1.59 17.42
N ARG A 60 -1.11 -2.59 16.52
CA ARG A 60 -0.31 -3.81 16.71
C ARG A 60 1.10 -3.74 16.12
N VAL A 61 1.49 -2.63 15.48
CA VAL A 61 2.83 -2.46 14.91
C VAL A 61 3.83 -2.19 16.03
N LYS A 62 4.95 -2.91 16.01
CA LYS A 62 6.06 -2.70 16.95
C LYS A 62 6.50 -1.25 16.93
N ALA A 63 6.77 -0.65 18.10
CA ALA A 63 7.08 0.77 18.21
C ALA A 63 8.23 1.22 17.29
N ASN A 64 9.26 0.38 17.17
CA ASN A 64 10.43 0.64 16.31
C ASN A 64 10.14 0.58 14.80
N GLU A 65 8.99 0.03 14.39
CA GLU A 65 8.60 -0.03 12.99
C GLU A 65 7.51 1.00 12.62
N LYS A 66 6.96 1.75 13.60
CA LYS A 66 5.83 2.67 13.36
C LYS A 66 6.16 3.74 12.33
N SER A 67 7.32 4.38 12.46
CA SER A 67 7.75 5.44 11.53
C SER A 67 7.88 4.92 10.10
N ALA A 68 8.51 3.76 9.90
CA ALA A 68 8.62 3.15 8.57
C ALA A 68 7.25 2.75 8.00
N VAL A 69 6.32 2.31 8.85
CA VAL A 69 4.95 1.99 8.41
C VAL A 69 4.20 3.24 8.00
N ASP A 70 4.25 4.31 8.79
CA ASP A 70 3.59 5.58 8.45
C ASP A 70 4.13 6.15 7.13
N GLU A 71 5.45 6.11 6.93
CA GLU A 71 6.09 6.50 5.68
C GLU A 71 5.61 5.64 4.49
N GLY A 72 5.66 4.31 4.63
CA GLY A 72 5.23 3.40 3.58
C GLY A 72 3.76 3.55 3.19
N VAL A 73 2.89 3.77 4.17
CA VAL A 73 1.46 4.05 3.92
C VAL A 73 1.29 5.34 3.13
N GLY A 74 2.04 6.39 3.49
CA GLY A 74 2.06 7.66 2.75
C GLY A 74 2.54 7.50 1.30
N ILE A 75 3.58 6.69 1.06
CA ILE A 75 4.08 6.38 -0.28
C ILE A 75 2.99 5.68 -1.11
N VAL A 76 2.38 4.62 -0.58
CA VAL A 76 1.32 3.88 -1.27
C VAL A 76 0.14 4.78 -1.58
N ALA A 77 -0.34 5.56 -0.61
CA ALA A 77 -1.47 6.47 -0.81
C ALA A 77 -1.17 7.52 -1.90
N ARG A 78 0.04 8.06 -1.96
CA ARG A 78 0.44 9.00 -3.02
C ARG A 78 0.41 8.34 -4.39
N VAL A 79 1.07 7.20 -4.55
CA VAL A 79 1.10 6.47 -5.84
C VAL A 79 -0.31 6.14 -6.31
N LEU A 80 -1.19 5.71 -5.41
CA LEU A 80 -2.57 5.40 -5.78
C LEU A 80 -3.40 6.63 -6.19
N ASN A 81 -3.14 7.80 -5.61
CA ASN A 81 -3.77 9.05 -6.06
C ASN A 81 -3.26 9.47 -7.44
N ASP A 82 -1.96 9.28 -7.72
CA ASP A 82 -1.36 9.62 -9.02
C ASP A 82 -1.88 8.71 -10.17
N LEU A 83 -2.44 7.55 -9.84
CA LEU A 83 -3.03 6.59 -10.80
C LEU A 83 -4.52 6.83 -11.10
N LEU A 84 -5.18 7.78 -10.40
CA LEU A 84 -6.60 8.11 -10.59
C LEU A 84 -6.82 9.27 -11.55
#